data_AF-A0A915A7B0-F1
#
_entry.id   AF-A0A915A7B0-F1
#
_cell.length_a   1.000
_cell.length_b   1.000
_cell.length_c   1.000
_cell.angle_alpha   90.00
_cell.angle_beta   90.00
_cell.angle_gamma   90.00
#
_symmetry.space_group_name_H-M   'P 1'
#
loop_
_entity.id
_entity.type
_entity.pdbx_description
1 polymer ?
#
loop_
_entity_poly.entity_id
_entity_poly.type
_entity_poly.pdbx_seq_one_letter_code
_entity_poly.pdbx_strand_id
1 'polypeptide(L)'
;SCCSVVELKTQRAFYVTGLFIGRHPKFCLIFTSLLALTLSAGVLKFRELNDILEHFTPDNSPSRYEYAVTREFFRDYGSPFHVVVAMKAADGGSLLRPEYVIYLSGFMSQYVLNVTHEGRTYAYSDFCGSHCETSDALSIFLSMYRDVKIRKKANVKLTYPTMDIFGHRIYLANNIFQVDVNN
;
A
#
# COMPACT_ATOMS: atom_id res chain seq x y z
N SER A 1 -47.96 -34.07 9.53
CA SER A 1 -47.67 -35.41 8.97
C SER A 1 -46.42 -35.49 8.09
N CYS A 2 -46.01 -34.45 7.35
CA CYS A 2 -44.81 -34.50 6.48
C CYS A 2 -43.48 -34.61 7.26
N CYS A 3 -43.35 -33.89 8.38
CA CYS A 3 -42.14 -33.86 9.19
C CYS A 3 -41.76 -35.24 9.77
N SER A 4 -42.75 -36.00 10.28
CA SER A 4 -42.53 -37.33 10.87
C SER A 4 -42.08 -38.39 9.84
N VAL A 5 -42.49 -38.26 8.58
CA VAL A 5 -42.08 -39.19 7.50
C VAL A 5 -40.64 -38.93 7.08
N VAL A 6 -40.23 -37.66 7.02
CA VAL A 6 -38.85 -37.27 6.73
C VAL A 6 -37.93 -37.74 7.84
N GLU A 7 -38.32 -37.56 9.10
CA GLU A 7 -37.55 -37.99 10.27
C GLU A 7 -37.30 -39.50 10.27
N LEU A 8 -38.33 -40.30 9.99
CA LEU A 8 -38.24 -41.77 9.98
C LEU A 8 -37.37 -42.28 8.82
N LYS A 9 -37.40 -41.61 7.65
CA LYS A 9 -36.50 -41.91 6.52
C LYS A 9 -35.05 -41.58 6.86
N THR A 10 -34.80 -40.44 7.49
CA THR A 10 -33.47 -40.01 7.91
C THR A 10 -32.90 -40.94 8.99
N GLN A 11 -33.71 -41.35 9.97
CA GLN A 11 -33.31 -42.34 10.99
C GLN A 11 -32.95 -43.69 10.36
N ARG A 12 -33.74 -44.18 9.39
CA ARG A 12 -33.40 -45.41 8.66
C ARG A 12 -32.11 -45.26 7.86
N ALA A 13 -31.92 -44.12 7.19
CA ALA A 13 -30.69 -43.86 6.43
C ALA A 13 -29.47 -43.89 7.34
N PHE A 14 -29.48 -43.14 8.45
CA PHE A 14 -28.37 -43.15 9.41
C PHE A 14 -28.15 -44.50 10.06
N TYR A 15 -29.22 -45.25 10.36
CA TYR A 15 -29.11 -46.60 10.92
C TYR A 15 -28.43 -47.57 9.93
N VAL A 16 -28.82 -47.53 8.65
CA VAL A 16 -28.20 -48.37 7.61
C VAL A 16 -26.74 -47.98 7.37
N THR A 17 -26.44 -46.68 7.29
CA THR A 17 -25.06 -46.19 7.14
C THR A 17 -24.20 -46.54 8.35
N GLY A 18 -24.72 -46.37 9.56
CA GLY A 18 -24.03 -46.76 10.79
C GLY A 18 -23.79 -48.26 10.89
N LEU A 19 -24.76 -49.08 10.50
CA LEU A 19 -24.61 -50.54 10.44
C LEU A 19 -23.55 -50.96 9.41
N PHE A 20 -23.49 -50.28 8.26
CA PHE A 20 -22.47 -50.52 7.24
C PHE A 20 -21.05 -50.21 7.75
N ILE A 21 -20.87 -49.06 8.42
CA ILE A 21 -19.61 -48.66 9.04
C ILE A 21 -19.19 -49.66 10.13
N GLY A 22 -20.13 -50.08 10.98
CA GLY A 22 -19.89 -51.05 12.04
C GLY A 22 -19.54 -52.46 11.54
N ARG A 23 -20.05 -52.85 10.36
CA ARG A 23 -19.78 -54.16 9.75
C ARG A 23 -18.39 -54.24 9.11
N HIS A 24 -17.86 -53.13 8.61
CA HIS A 24 -16.56 -53.06 7.93
C HIS A 24 -15.66 -51.91 8.44
N PRO A 25 -15.27 -51.91 9.74
CA PRO A 25 -14.58 -50.78 10.36
C PRO A 25 -13.19 -50.51 9.75
N LYS A 26 -12.43 -51.56 9.43
CA LYS A 26 -11.09 -51.42 8.83
C LYS A 26 -11.13 -50.79 7.44
N PHE A 27 -12.11 -51.17 6.63
CA PHE A 27 -12.28 -50.65 5.27
C PHE A 27 -12.63 -49.16 5.29
N CYS A 28 -13.60 -48.77 6.13
CA CYS A 28 -14.00 -47.37 6.28
C CYS A 28 -12.84 -46.49 6.76
N LEU A 29 -12.07 -46.94 7.76
CA LEU A 29 -10.92 -46.18 8.26
C LEU A 29 -9.81 -45.97 7.22
N ILE A 30 -9.46 -47.03 6.49
CA ILE A 30 -8.44 -46.95 5.42
C ILE A 30 -8.93 -46.01 4.31
N PHE A 31 -10.19 -46.13 3.91
CA PHE A 31 -10.78 -45.30 2.87
C PHE A 31 -10.80 -43.81 3.26
N THR A 32 -11.29 -43.48 4.46
CA THR A 32 -11.33 -42.08 4.92
C THR A 32 -9.93 -41.49 5.11
N SER A 33 -8.97 -42.30 5.57
CA SER A 33 -7.58 -41.86 5.71
C SER A 33 -6.92 -41.60 4.37
N LEU A 34 -7.12 -42.47 3.37
CA LEU A 34 -6.59 -42.28 2.02
C LEU A 34 -7.22 -41.05 1.37
N LEU A 35 -8.54 -40.87 1.51
CA LEU A 35 -9.24 -39.70 1.00
C LEU A 35 -8.73 -38.40 1.65
N ALA A 36 -8.52 -38.40 2.96
CA ALA A 36 -7.96 -37.25 3.67
C ALA A 36 -6.54 -36.91 3.18
N LEU A 37 -5.71 -37.92 2.93
CA LEU A 37 -4.35 -37.73 2.40
C LEU A 37 -4.34 -37.17 0.98
N THR A 38 -5.22 -37.67 0.10
CA THR A 38 -5.30 -37.16 -1.29
C THR A 38 -5.82 -35.72 -1.33
N LEU A 39 -6.79 -35.37 -0.48
CA LEU A 39 -7.25 -33.98 -0.31
C LEU A 39 -6.15 -33.08 0.26
N SER A 40 -5.38 -33.58 1.24
CA SER A 40 -4.27 -32.83 1.84
C SER A 40 -3.14 -32.55 0.86
N ALA A 41 -2.91 -33.42 -0.13
CA ALA A 41 -1.93 -33.18 -1.19
C ALA A 41 -2.25 -31.93 -2.03
N GLY A 42 -3.52 -31.49 -2.07
CA GLY A 42 -3.92 -30.23 -2.71
C GLY A 42 -3.27 -28.99 -2.11
N VAL A 43 -2.85 -29.05 -0.83
CA VAL A 43 -2.13 -27.95 -0.15
C VAL A 43 -0.78 -27.66 -0.81
N LEU A 44 -0.15 -28.65 -1.47
CA LEU A 44 1.12 -28.44 -2.18
C LEU A 44 1.01 -27.43 -3.33
N LYS A 45 -0.19 -27.22 -3.87
CA LYS A 45 -0.45 -26.24 -4.93
C LYS A 45 -1.15 -24.99 -4.39
N PHE A 46 -1.23 -24.82 -3.08
CA PHE A 46 -1.82 -23.63 -2.48
C PHE A 46 -0.91 -22.42 -2.77
N ARG A 47 -1.42 -21.47 -3.56
CA ARG A 47 -0.75 -20.20 -3.81
C ARG A 47 -1.38 -19.15 -2.93
N GLU A 48 -0.60 -18.62 -1.99
CA GLU A 48 -1.02 -17.48 -1.19
C GLU A 48 -1.08 -16.23 -2.10
N LEU A 49 -2.24 -15.60 -2.15
CA LEU A 49 -2.42 -14.28 -2.76
C LEU A 49 -2.32 -13.26 -1.63
N ASN A 50 -1.21 -12.54 -1.56
CA ASN A 50 -0.94 -11.52 -0.52
C ASN A 50 -1.27 -10.10 -0.96
N ASP A 51 -2.04 -9.94 -2.02
CA ASP A 51 -2.48 -8.62 -2.47
C ASP A 51 -3.78 -8.23 -1.76
N ILE A 52 -3.68 -7.20 -0.94
CA ILE A 52 -4.80 -6.60 -0.20
C ILE A 52 -5.91 -6.20 -1.17
N LEU A 53 -5.58 -5.63 -2.34
CA LEU A 53 -6.55 -5.16 -3.32
C LEU A 53 -7.40 -6.30 -3.90
N GLU A 54 -6.82 -7.51 -3.98
CA GLU A 54 -7.53 -8.68 -4.51
C GLU A 54 -8.56 -9.26 -3.55
N HIS A 55 -8.36 -9.10 -2.24
CA HIS A 55 -9.29 -9.63 -1.22
C HIS A 55 -10.52 -8.75 -0.97
N PHE A 56 -10.41 -7.44 -1.19
CA PHE A 56 -11.48 -6.49 -0.87
C PHE A 56 -12.36 -6.11 -2.06
N THR A 57 -12.02 -6.57 -3.26
CA THR A 57 -12.71 -6.16 -4.49
C THR A 57 -13.21 -7.37 -5.28
N PRO A 58 -14.51 -7.45 -5.63
CA PRO A 58 -15.04 -8.52 -6.47
C PRO A 58 -14.30 -8.60 -7.81
N ASP A 59 -14.07 -9.82 -8.31
CA ASP A 59 -13.33 -10.08 -9.56
C ASP A 59 -13.94 -9.38 -10.77
N ASN A 60 -15.27 -9.21 -10.81
CA ASN A 60 -16.00 -8.61 -11.93
C ASN A 60 -16.49 -7.19 -11.64
N SER A 61 -15.77 -6.45 -10.79
CA SER A 61 -16.12 -5.06 -10.44
C SER A 61 -15.64 -4.06 -11.52
N PRO A 62 -16.38 -2.96 -11.75
CA PRO A 62 -15.94 -1.91 -12.67
C PRO A 62 -14.61 -1.26 -12.22
N SER A 63 -14.37 -1.18 -10.91
CA SER A 63 -13.12 -0.66 -10.35
C SER A 63 -11.90 -1.50 -10.71
N ARG A 64 -12.02 -2.83 -10.87
CA ARG A 64 -10.94 -3.68 -11.38
C ARG A 64 -10.57 -3.33 -12.82
N TYR A 65 -11.57 -3.05 -13.66
CA TYR A 65 -11.33 -2.62 -15.04
C TYR A 65 -10.62 -1.26 -15.10
N GLU A 66 -11.12 -0.27 -14.34
CA GLU A 66 -10.50 1.05 -14.25
C GLU A 66 -9.05 0.99 -13.75
N TYR A 67 -8.79 0.15 -12.74
CA TYR A 67 -7.44 -0.09 -12.23
C TYR A 67 -6.53 -0.73 -13.29
N ALA A 68 -7.01 -1.75 -14.02
CA ALA A 68 -6.23 -2.40 -15.07
C ALA A 68 -5.85 -1.43 -16.21
N VAL A 69 -6.81 -0.62 -16.66
CA VAL A 69 -6.57 0.40 -17.71
C VAL A 69 -5.59 1.46 -17.21
N THR A 70 -5.75 1.93 -15.97
CA THR A 70 -4.87 2.92 -15.34
C THR A 70 -3.44 2.38 -15.22
N ARG A 71 -3.30 1.13 -14.77
CA ARG A 71 -2.01 0.45 -14.64
C ARG A 71 -1.26 0.33 -15.97
N GLU A 72 -1.99 -0.01 -17.04
CA GLU A 72 -1.43 -0.08 -18.39
C GLU A 72 -1.04 1.30 -18.92
N PHE A 73 -1.90 2.31 -18.71
CA PHE A 73 -1.65 3.68 -19.14
C PHE A 73 -0.41 4.30 -18.48
N PHE A 74 -0.28 4.17 -17.15
CA PHE A 74 0.86 4.70 -16.41
C PHE A 74 2.10 3.79 -16.45
N ARG A 75 1.98 2.59 -17.05
CA ARG A 75 3.02 1.56 -17.07
C ARG A 75 3.50 1.19 -15.66
N ASP A 76 2.59 1.23 -14.70
CA ASP A 76 2.90 0.99 -13.29
C ASP A 76 2.78 -0.51 -13.00
N TYR A 77 3.73 -1.29 -13.50
CA TYR A 77 3.66 -2.75 -13.44
C TYR A 77 4.01 -3.33 -12.04
N GLY A 78 4.28 -2.48 -11.04
CA GLY A 78 4.50 -2.87 -9.65
C GLY A 78 3.26 -2.73 -8.76
N SER A 79 3.38 -3.16 -7.50
CA SER A 79 2.51 -2.65 -6.44
C SER A 79 3.09 -1.31 -5.99
N PRO A 80 2.38 -0.18 -6.17
CA PRO A 80 2.88 1.12 -5.76
C PRO A 80 2.94 1.17 -4.23
N PHE A 81 4.12 0.92 -3.67
CA PHE A 81 4.37 1.17 -2.25
C PHE A 81 4.68 2.65 -2.07
N HIS A 82 3.67 3.43 -1.70
CA HIS A 82 3.86 4.83 -1.34
C HIS A 82 4.54 4.94 0.03
N VAL A 83 5.78 5.44 0.06
CA VAL A 83 6.48 5.78 1.29
C VAL A 83 6.23 7.25 1.60
N VAL A 84 5.50 7.52 2.68
CA VAL A 84 5.25 8.89 3.16
C VAL A 84 6.04 9.12 4.44
N VAL A 85 6.92 10.12 4.42
CA VAL A 85 7.71 10.52 5.58
C VAL A 85 7.13 11.80 6.17
N ALA A 86 6.49 11.69 7.33
CA ALA A 86 6.02 12.84 8.09
C ALA A 86 7.10 13.30 9.07
N MET A 87 7.49 14.58 9.00
CA MET A 87 8.50 15.17 9.88
C MET A 87 7.87 16.20 10.82
N LYS A 88 8.33 16.22 12.07
CA LYS A 88 7.96 17.22 13.09
C LYS A 88 9.19 17.63 13.87
N ALA A 89 9.28 18.91 14.24
CA ALA A 89 10.37 19.37 15.11
C ALA A 89 10.22 18.76 16.52
N ALA A 90 11.33 18.25 17.08
CA ALA A 90 11.33 17.54 18.38
C ALA A 90 10.89 18.43 19.55
N ASP A 91 11.14 19.73 19.46
CA ASP A 91 10.74 20.75 20.42
C ASP A 91 9.32 21.31 20.17
N GLY A 92 8.60 20.78 19.18
CA GLY A 92 7.27 21.24 18.80
C GLY A 92 7.23 22.60 18.10
N GLY A 93 8.40 23.18 17.79
CA GLY A 93 8.49 24.45 17.07
C GLY A 93 8.36 24.32 15.55
N SER A 94 8.51 25.43 14.83
CA SER A 94 8.43 25.44 13.36
C SER A 94 9.64 24.74 12.70
N LEU A 95 9.38 23.93 11.67
CA LEU A 95 10.41 23.34 10.80
C LEU A 95 11.05 24.35 9.83
N LEU A 96 10.50 25.57 9.73
CA LEU A 96 11.01 26.64 8.87
C LEU A 96 12.16 27.44 9.49
N ARG A 97 12.74 26.97 10.61
CA ARG A 97 13.94 27.59 11.17
C ARG A 97 15.17 27.25 10.32
N PRO A 98 16.17 28.13 10.25
CA PRO A 98 17.31 27.96 9.35
C PRO A 98 18.05 26.63 9.50
N GLU A 99 18.20 26.15 10.73
CA GLU A 99 18.86 24.87 11.04
C GLU A 99 18.13 23.67 10.43
N TYR A 100 16.81 23.60 10.60
CA TYR A 100 15.98 22.52 10.08
C TYR A 100 15.79 22.62 8.58
N VAL A 101 15.63 23.82 8.01
CA VAL A 101 15.48 24.01 6.55
C VAL A 101 16.72 23.49 5.80
N ILE A 102 17.93 23.74 6.33
CA ILE A 102 19.16 23.20 5.72
C ILE A 102 19.17 21.68 5.81
N TYR A 103 18.83 21.12 6.98
CA TYR A 103 18.76 19.66 7.16
C TYR A 103 17.72 19.01 6.25
N LEU A 104 16.50 19.55 6.16
CA LEU A 104 15.43 19.04 5.28
C LEU A 104 15.84 19.10 3.81
N SER A 105 16.42 20.23 3.37
CA SER A 105 16.91 20.35 1.99
C SER A 105 18.03 19.35 1.69
N GLY A 106 18.91 19.09 2.65
CA GLY A 106 19.95 18.06 2.59
C GLY A 106 19.35 16.67 2.52
N PHE A 107 18.44 16.33 3.44
CA PHE A 107 17.74 15.06 3.48
C PHE A 107 17.07 14.74 2.14
N MET A 108 16.31 15.67 1.56
CA MET A 108 15.65 15.44 0.27
C MET A 108 16.65 15.24 -0.87
N SER A 109 17.83 15.87 -0.82
CA SER A 109 18.88 15.70 -1.83
C SER A 109 19.74 14.44 -1.65
N GLN A 110 19.89 14.00 -0.40
CA GLN A 110 20.86 12.97 0.02
C GLN A 110 20.18 11.60 0.19
N TYR A 111 18.85 11.56 0.35
CA TYR A 111 18.01 10.37 0.34
C TYR A 111 17.43 10.07 -1.06
N VAL A 112 18.18 10.39 -2.12
CA VAL A 112 18.18 9.48 -3.27
C VAL A 112 18.70 8.15 -2.71
N LEU A 113 17.78 7.31 -2.24
CA LEU A 113 18.03 6.09 -1.46
C LEU A 113 18.95 5.17 -2.26
N ASN A 114 20.26 5.28 -2.01
CA ASN A 114 21.26 4.44 -2.62
C ASN A 114 21.39 3.18 -1.78
N VAL A 115 20.70 2.12 -2.17
CA VAL A 115 20.71 0.83 -1.49
C VAL A 115 21.63 -0.11 -2.27
N THR A 116 22.64 -0.66 -1.59
CA THR A 116 23.48 -1.71 -2.14
C THR A 116 22.83 -3.07 -1.90
N HIS A 117 22.49 -3.76 -2.98
CA HIS A 117 21.98 -5.13 -2.94
C HIS A 117 22.69 -5.96 -4.00
N GLU A 118 23.21 -7.13 -3.60
CA GLU A 118 23.92 -8.07 -4.51
C GLU A 118 25.02 -7.40 -5.36
N GLY A 119 25.79 -6.49 -4.75
CA GLY A 119 26.91 -5.81 -5.42
C GLY A 119 26.50 -4.72 -6.42
N ARG A 120 25.21 -4.40 -6.53
CA ARG A 120 24.70 -3.24 -7.29
C ARG A 120 24.15 -2.19 -6.33
N THR A 121 24.52 -0.94 -6.55
CA THR A 121 23.90 0.19 -5.87
C THR A 121 22.71 0.64 -6.70
N TYR A 122 21.53 0.60 -6.12
CA TYR A 122 20.31 1.12 -6.72
C TYR A 122 19.94 2.44 -6.06
N ALA A 123 19.63 3.44 -6.88
CA ALA A 123 19.16 4.73 -6.42
C ALA A 123 17.63 4.77 -6.43
N TYR A 124 17.03 5.68 -5.65
CA TYR A 124 15.59 5.95 -5.73
C TYR A 124 15.13 6.27 -7.16
N SER A 125 15.98 6.94 -7.95
CA SER A 125 15.75 7.25 -9.37
C SER A 125 15.50 6.02 -10.24
N ASP A 126 16.00 4.85 -9.83
CA ASP A 126 15.88 3.62 -10.59
C ASP A 126 14.51 2.95 -10.37
N PHE A 127 13.82 3.30 -9.27
CA PHE A 127 12.55 2.68 -8.86
C PHE A 127 11.35 3.61 -8.93
N CYS A 128 11.55 4.94 -8.84
CA CYS A 128 10.45 5.89 -8.65
C CYS A 128 9.51 6.03 -9.86
N GLY A 129 9.88 5.50 -11.03
CA GLY A 129 9.03 5.44 -12.21
C GLY A 129 8.51 6.82 -12.61
N SER A 130 7.18 6.99 -12.65
CA SER A 130 6.52 8.27 -12.96
C SER A 130 6.36 9.19 -11.75
N HIS A 131 6.71 8.75 -10.54
CA HIS A 131 6.43 9.45 -9.28
C HIS A 131 7.67 10.14 -8.65
N CYS A 132 8.78 10.22 -9.37
CA CYS A 132 10.02 10.84 -8.90
C CYS A 132 9.87 12.32 -8.52
N GLU A 133 8.92 13.03 -9.14
CA GLU A 133 8.73 14.49 -8.99
C GLU A 133 7.70 14.86 -7.91
N THR A 134 7.13 13.88 -7.18
CA THR A 134 6.05 14.14 -6.20
C THR A 134 6.45 15.08 -5.06
N SER A 135 7.75 15.18 -4.76
CA SER A 135 8.30 16.03 -3.70
C SER A 135 8.84 17.38 -4.18
N ASP A 136 8.73 17.71 -5.47
CA ASP A 136 9.36 18.90 -6.05
C ASP A 136 8.74 20.21 -5.57
N ALA A 137 7.43 20.23 -5.31
CA ALA A 137 6.77 21.40 -4.75
C ALA A 137 7.39 21.81 -3.38
N LEU A 138 7.75 20.82 -2.55
CA LEU A 138 8.40 21.06 -1.26
C LEU A 138 9.85 21.48 -1.43
N SER A 139 10.60 20.86 -2.34
CA SER A 139 12.01 21.21 -2.59
C SER A 139 12.15 22.65 -3.13
N ILE A 140 11.27 23.05 -4.05
CA ILE A 140 11.18 24.42 -4.58
C ILE A 140 10.85 25.40 -3.46
N PHE A 141 9.85 25.09 -2.63
CA PHE A 141 9.46 25.95 -1.52
C PHE A 141 10.60 26.16 -0.52
N LEU A 142 11.29 25.09 -0.10
CA LEU A 142 12.41 25.18 0.84
C LEU A 142 13.59 25.98 0.25
N SER A 143 13.88 25.79 -1.03
CA SER A 143 14.91 26.53 -1.75
C SER A 143 14.60 28.03 -1.79
N MET A 144 13.36 28.40 -2.15
CA MET A 144 12.93 29.81 -2.16
C MET A 144 12.88 30.41 -0.77
N TYR A 145 12.37 29.68 0.22
CA TYR A 145 12.35 30.12 1.61
C TYR A 145 13.76 30.44 2.11
N ARG A 146 14.74 29.59 1.78
CA ARG A 146 16.16 29.83 2.06
C ARG A 146 16.67 31.09 1.37
N ASP A 147 16.36 31.31 0.10
CA ASP A 147 16.85 32.47 -0.64
C ASP A 147 16.23 33.80 -0.16
N VAL A 148 14.96 33.79 0.25
CA VAL A 148 14.25 34.97 0.77
C VAL A 148 14.64 35.26 2.22
N LYS A 149 14.56 34.26 3.12
CA LYS A 149 14.72 34.48 4.57
C LYS A 149 16.16 34.37 5.06
N ILE A 150 16.94 33.43 4.51
CA ILE A 150 18.30 33.15 4.98
C ILE A 150 19.32 33.99 4.19
N ARG A 151 19.28 33.92 2.86
CA ARG A 151 20.24 34.63 2.01
C ARG A 151 19.84 36.08 1.70
N LYS A 152 18.58 36.47 1.93
CA LYS A 152 18.03 37.80 1.64
C LYS A 152 18.30 38.26 0.19
N LYS A 153 18.35 37.30 -0.75
CA LYS A 153 18.69 37.55 -2.17
C LYS A 153 17.47 37.72 -3.06
N ALA A 154 16.34 37.14 -2.68
CA ALA A 154 15.13 37.12 -3.50
C ALA A 154 13.98 37.89 -2.82
N ASN A 155 13.25 38.69 -3.60
CA ASN A 155 12.06 39.42 -3.17
C ASN A 155 10.80 38.72 -3.71
N VAL A 156 10.57 37.49 -3.27
CA VAL A 156 9.39 36.70 -3.66
C VAL A 156 8.40 36.64 -2.50
N LYS A 157 7.12 36.93 -2.77
CA LYS A 157 6.05 36.84 -1.78
C LYS A 157 5.60 35.39 -1.63
N LEU A 158 6.21 34.69 -0.68
CA LEU A 158 5.79 33.34 -0.30
C LEU A 158 4.42 33.41 0.39
N THR A 159 3.47 32.62 -0.11
CA THR A 159 2.09 32.53 0.40
C THR A 159 1.69 31.07 0.59
N TYR A 160 0.75 30.83 1.50
CA TYR A 160 0.14 29.53 1.79
C TYR A 160 -1.38 29.69 1.60
N PRO A 161 -2.13 28.71 1.06
CA PRO A 161 -1.74 27.33 0.72
C PRO A 161 -1.12 27.15 -0.67
N THR A 162 -1.07 28.20 -1.49
CA THR A 162 -0.45 28.19 -2.82
C THR A 162 0.63 29.24 -2.91
N MET A 163 1.72 28.95 -3.63
CA MET A 163 2.72 29.94 -4.03
C MET A 163 2.64 30.23 -5.53
N ASP A 164 2.88 31.48 -5.94
CA ASP A 164 2.97 31.88 -7.34
C ASP A 164 4.44 32.12 -7.70
N ILE A 165 4.93 31.35 -8.66
CA ILE A 165 6.30 31.40 -9.16
C ILE A 165 6.25 31.53 -10.68
N PHE A 166 6.73 32.66 -11.21
CA PHE A 166 6.77 32.93 -12.65
C PHE A 166 5.41 32.75 -13.37
N GLY A 167 4.29 33.04 -12.68
CA GLY A 167 2.94 32.89 -13.24
C GLY A 167 2.35 31.48 -13.09
N HIS A 168 3.09 30.55 -12.49
CA HIS A 168 2.63 29.22 -12.15
C HIS A 168 2.24 29.15 -10.68
N ARG A 169 1.01 28.68 -10.42
CA ARG A 169 0.51 28.43 -9.06
C ARG A 169 0.87 27.00 -8.64
N ILE A 170 1.66 26.89 -7.57
CA ILE A 170 2.04 25.61 -6.98
C ILE A 170 1.30 25.44 -5.66
N TYR A 171 0.64 24.30 -5.49
CA TYR A 171 -0.13 23.96 -4.30
C TYR A 171 0.76 23.30 -3.24
N LEU A 172 0.84 23.91 -2.05
CA LEU A 172 1.74 23.49 -0.97
C LEU A 172 1.03 22.70 0.13
N ALA A 173 -0.29 22.83 0.27
CA ALA A 173 -1.04 22.23 1.37
C ALA A 173 -1.11 20.68 1.33
N ASN A 174 -0.68 20.04 0.23
CA ASN A 174 -0.51 18.59 0.19
C ASN A 174 0.75 18.10 0.94
N ASN A 175 1.75 18.96 1.11
CA ASN A 175 3.06 18.60 1.66
C ASN A 175 3.38 19.28 3.00
N ILE A 176 2.70 20.39 3.33
CA ILE A 176 2.96 21.18 4.55
C ILE A 176 1.70 21.22 5.41
N PHE A 177 1.84 20.73 6.64
CA PHE A 177 0.77 20.62 7.63
C PHE A 177 1.04 21.51 8.84
N GLN A 178 -0.01 21.83 9.59
CA GLN A 178 0.06 22.58 10.86
C GLN A 178 0.77 23.94 10.69
N VAL A 179 0.25 24.76 9.77
CA VAL A 179 0.80 26.09 9.47
C VAL A 179 0.08 27.16 10.29
N ASP A 180 0.83 27.86 11.13
CA ASP A 180 0.37 29.10 11.75
C ASP A 180 0.69 30.29 10.83
N VAL A 181 -0.37 30.88 10.25
CA VAL A 181 -0.28 32.14 9.52
C VAL A 181 -0.57 33.28 10.49
N ASN A 182 0.40 34.16 10.70
CA ASN A 182 0.15 35.42 11.40
C ASN A 182 -0.82 36.24 10.55
N ASN A 183 -2.04 36.39 11.05
CA ASN A 183 -3.07 37.27 10.49
C ASN A 183 -2.72 38.73 10.76
#